data_AF-A0A1H8KX56-F1
#
_entry.id   AF-A0A1H8KX56-F1
#
_cell.length_a   1.000
_cell.length_b   1.000
_cell.length_c   1.000
_cell.angle_alpha   90.00
_cell.angle_beta   90.00
_cell.angle_gamma   90.00
#
_symmetry.space_group_name_H-M   'P 1'
#
loop_
_entity.id
_entity.type
_entity.pdbx_description
1 polymer ?
#
loop_
_entity_poly.entity_id
_entity_poly.type
_entity_poly.pdbx_seq_one_letter_code
_entity_poly.pdbx_strand_id
1 'polypeptide(L)' 'MKVYTVEELAEKLGTSKNYVYNLRKAGLLKFMKLGRWKVREQDVEEFLEWAVGKDVTDPFNVIELENQQEESRVDR' A
#
# COMPACT_ATOMS: atom_id res chain seq x y z
N MET A 1 2.27 14.28 -15.56
CA MET A 1 2.45 12.90 -15.07
C MET A 1 3.51 12.92 -13.98
N LYS A 2 3.16 12.48 -12.76
CA LYS A 2 4.05 12.51 -11.59
C LYS A 2 4.46 11.10 -11.20
N VAL A 3 5.71 10.96 -10.77
CA VAL A 3 6.32 9.69 -10.37
C VAL A 3 7.08 9.89 -9.08
N TYR A 4 7.15 8.83 -8.28
CA TYR A 4 7.88 8.80 -7.02
C TYR A 4 8.99 7.76 -7.10
N THR A 5 10.16 8.09 -6.57
CA THR A 5 11.20 7.12 -6.22
C THR A 5 10.78 6.32 -4.98
N VAL A 6 11.52 5.25 -4.68
CA VAL A 6 11.33 4.48 -3.43
C VAL A 6 11.53 5.37 -2.21
N GLU A 7 12.51 6.28 -2.26
CA GLU A 7 12.78 7.24 -1.20
C GLU A 7 11.60 8.17 -0.93
N GLU A 8 11.10 8.82 -1.98
CA GLU A 8 9.99 9.77 -1.89
C GLU A 8 8.68 9.07 -1.46
N LEU A 9 8.44 7.84 -1.96
CA LEU A 9 7.27 7.08 -1.56
C LEU A 9 7.35 6.63 -0.09
N ALA A 10 8.52 6.20 0.37
CA ALA A 10 8.72 5.79 1.76
C ALA A 10 8.43 6.97 2.72
N GLU A 11 8.96 8.15 2.40
CA GLU A 11 8.68 9.39 3.14
C GLU A 11 7.18 9.74 3.09
N LYS A 12 6.56 9.68 1.91
CA LYS A 12 5.14 9.99 1.72
C LYS A 12 4.20 9.06 2.50
N LEU A 13 4.53 7.77 2.58
CA LEU A 13 3.74 6.78 3.32
C LEU A 13 4.11 6.71 4.80
N GLY A 14 5.16 7.41 5.25
CA GLY A 14 5.68 7.30 6.61
C GLY A 14 6.23 5.89 6.92
N THR A 15 6.78 5.20 5.93
CA THR A 15 7.28 3.82 6.04
C THR A 15 8.77 3.73 5.70
N SER A 16 9.35 2.54 5.85
CA SER A 16 10.75 2.31 5.46
C SER A 16 10.89 2.05 3.96
N LYS A 17 12.06 2.38 3.39
CA LYS A 17 12.39 2.01 1.99
C LYS A 17 12.29 0.51 1.75
N ASN A 18 12.63 -0.31 2.76
CA ASN A 18 12.53 -1.77 2.69
C ASN A 18 11.08 -2.23 2.54
N TYR A 19 10.15 -1.61 3.27
CA TYR A 19 8.72 -1.89 3.13
C TYR A 19 8.23 -1.60 1.69
N VAL A 20 8.61 -0.44 1.13
CA VAL A 20 8.29 -0.10 -0.26
C VAL A 20 8.89 -1.11 -1.26
N TYR A 21 10.11 -1.59 -1.02
CA TYR A 21 10.68 -2.68 -1.82
C TYR A 21 9.90 -3.99 -1.68
N ASN A 22 9.36 -4.29 -0.50
CA ASN A 22 8.52 -5.46 -0.29
C ASN A 22 7.18 -5.35 -1.01
N LEU A 23 6.53 -4.17 -1.02
CA LEU A 23 5.33 -3.92 -1.83
C LEU A 23 5.59 -4.24 -3.32
N ARG A 24 6.74 -3.83 -3.85
CA ARG A 24 7.16 -4.17 -5.22
C ARG A 24 7.37 -5.67 -5.41
N LYS A 25 8.05 -6.34 -4.46
CA LYS A 25 8.36 -7.77 -4.55
C LYS A 25 7.11 -8.64 -4.42
N ALA A 26 6.15 -8.22 -3.60
CA ALA A 26 4.85 -8.86 -3.45
C ALA A 26 3.91 -8.62 -4.65
N GLY A 27 4.28 -7.70 -5.57
CA GLY A 27 3.46 -7.37 -6.73
C GLY A 27 2.30 -6.41 -6.44
N LEU A 28 2.20 -5.90 -5.19
CA LEU A 28 1.15 -4.95 -4.78
C LEU A 28 1.32 -3.56 -5.39
N LEU A 29 2.56 -3.17 -5.70
CA LEU A 29 2.86 -1.94 -6.43
C LEU A 29 3.77 -2.20 -7.62
N LYS A 30 3.40 -1.63 -8.78
CA LYS A 30 4.15 -1.78 -10.03
C LYS A 30 5.18 -0.66 -10.16
N PHE A 31 6.45 -1.05 -10.28
CA PHE A 31 7.55 -0.11 -10.45
C PHE A 31 8.19 -0.24 -11.82
N MET A 32 8.71 0.88 -12.31
CA MET A 32 9.60 0.96 -13.48
C MET A 32 11.03 1.28 -13.05
N LYS A 33 12.01 0.73 -13.78
CA LYS A 33 13.43 1.00 -13.55
C LYS A 33 13.93 2.05 -14.53
N LEU A 34 14.11 3.29 -14.05
CA LEU A 34 14.62 4.42 -14.84
C LEU A 34 15.87 4.99 -14.15
N GLY A 35 16.90 4.15 -14.00
CA GLY A 35 18.05 4.36 -13.12
C GLY A 35 17.72 4.04 -11.65
N ARG A 36 16.74 4.76 -11.09
CA ARG A 36 16.10 4.41 -9.81
C ARG A 36 14.76 3.72 -10.06
N TRP A 37 14.31 2.95 -9.07
CA TRP A 37 12.96 2.42 -9.07
C TRP A 37 11.97 3.57 -8.88
N LYS A 38 10.98 3.64 -9.76
CA LYS A 38 9.93 4.67 -9.72
C LYS A 38 8.56 4.03 -9.85
N VAL A 39 7.56 4.66 -9.26
CA VAL A 39 6.14 4.30 -9.35
C VAL A 39 5.36 5.53 -9.79
N ARG A 40 4.27 5.36 -10.54
CA ARG A 40 3.42 6.50 -10.92
C ARG A 40 2.52 6.86 -9.75
N GLU A 41 2.19 8.14 -9.62
CA GLU A 41 1.26 8.61 -8.58
C GLU A 41 -0.08 7.87 -8.63
N GLN A 42 -0.64 7.67 -9.83
CA GLN A 42 -1.89 6.94 -10.03
C GLN A 42 -1.84 5.49 -9.49
N ASP A 43 -0.73 4.76 -9.69
CA ASP A 43 -0.61 3.38 -9.20
C ASP A 43 -0.56 3.35 -7.65
N VAL A 44 -0.02 4.41 -7.03
CA VAL A 44 -0.01 4.55 -5.56
C VAL A 44 -1.42 4.85 -5.05
N GLU A 45 -2.17 5.71 -5.71
CA GLU A 45 -3.56 6.03 -5.37
C GLU A 45 -4.46 4.79 -5.47
N GLU A 46 -4.35 4.02 -6.57
CA GLU A 46 -5.08 2.76 -6.75
C GLU A 46 -4.73 1.74 -5.66
N PHE A 47 -3.46 1.64 -5.26
CA PHE A 47 -3.03 0.79 -4.15
C PHE A 47 -3.60 1.23 -2.81
N LEU A 48 -3.61 2.54 -2.52
CA LEU A 48 -4.13 3.07 -1.26
C LEU A 48 -5.64 2.83 -1.13
N GLU A 49 -6.39 3.01 -2.21
CA GLU A 49 -7.82 2.69 -2.25
C GLU A 49 -8.05 1.20 -1.98
N TRP A 50 -7.28 0.32 -2.64
CA TRP A 50 -7.37 -1.12 -2.41
C TRP A 50 -6.99 -1.52 -0.96
N ALA A 51 -6.02 -0.81 -0.36
CA ALA A 51 -5.52 -1.08 0.99
C ALA A 51 -6.49 -0.64 2.10
N VAL A 52 -7.53 0.14 1.79
CA VAL A 52 -8.57 0.49 2.77
C VAL A 52 -9.19 -0.80 3.33
N GLY A 53 -9.27 -0.89 4.66
CA GLY A 53 -9.80 -2.06 5.36
C GLY A 53 -8.85 -3.26 5.41
N LYS A 54 -7.59 -3.12 4.99
CA LYS A 54 -6.59 -4.21 5.03
C LYS A 54 -5.43 -3.89 5.94
N ASP A 55 -4.94 -4.92 6.63
CA ASP A 55 -3.60 -4.92 7.20
C ASP A 55 -2.60 -5.36 6.14
N VAL A 56 -1.82 -4.40 5.65
CA VAL A 56 -0.76 -4.60 4.65
C VAL A 56 0.63 -4.57 5.29
N THR A 57 0.73 -4.66 6.62
CA THR A 57 2.00 -4.59 7.37
C THR A 57 3.01 -5.64 6.88
N ASP A 58 2.52 -6.84 6.56
CA ASP A 58 3.25 -7.83 5.76
C ASP A 58 2.70 -7.86 4.31
N PRO A 59 3.40 -7.24 3.34
CA PRO A 59 2.97 -7.25 1.94
C PRO A 59 2.79 -8.64 1.32
N PHE A 60 3.40 -9.68 1.90
CA PHE A 60 3.29 -11.05 1.41
C PHE A 60 2.13 -11.83 2.05
N ASN A 61 1.50 -11.27 3.08
CA ASN A 61 0.39 -11.87 3.81
C ASN A 61 -0.60 -10.78 4.25
N VAL A 62 -1.36 -10.27 3.30
CA VAL A 62 -2.35 -9.22 3.53
C VAL A 62 -3.60 -9.80 4.17
N ILE A 63 -4.08 -9.16 5.24
CA ILE A 63 -5.22 -9.61 6.03
C ILE A 63 -6.33 -8.56 5.93
N GLU A 64 -7.57 -8.98 5.75
CA GLU A 64 -8.72 -8.07 5.87
C GLU A 64 -8.93 -7.72 7.35
N LEU A 65 -9.06 -6.44 7.66
CA LEU A 65 -9.42 -6.00 8.99
C LEU A 65 -10.92 -6.29 9.18
N GLU A 66 -11.25 -7.29 9.99
CA GLU A 66 -12.65 -7.56 10.35
C GLU A 66 -13.27 -6.27 10.92
N ASN A 67 -14.33 -5.80 10.28
CA ASN A 67 -15.11 -4.67 10.77
C ASN A 67 -15.66 -5.04 12.15
N GLN A 68 -15.10 -4.49 13.23
CA GLN A 68 -15.69 -4.57 14.58
C GLN A 68 -17.00 -3.75 14.71
N GLN A 69 -17.70 -3.49 13.60
CA GLN A 69 -18.88 -2.66 13.53
C GLN A 69 -19.92 -3.30 12.62
N GLU A 70 -20.59 -4.36 13.10
CA GLU A 70 -21.93 -4.72 12.60
C GLU A 70 -22.80 -5.45 13.66
N GLU A 71 -22.25 -5.97 14.75
CA GLU A 71 -23.06 -6.63 15.81
C GLU A 71 -23.72 -5.70 16.85
N SER A 72 -23.46 -4.38 16.82
CA SER A 72 -24.05 -3.44 17.81
C SER A 72 -25.33 -2.74 17.36
N ARG A 73 -25.93 -3.13 16.22
CA ARG A 73 -27.21 -2.57 15.73
C ARG A 73 -28.35 -3.56 15.55
N VAL A 74 -28.19 -4.81 16.01
CA VAL A 74 -29.29 -5.78 16.06
C VAL A 74 -29.43 -6.35 17.47
N ASP A 75 -29.84 -5.51 18.41
CA ASP A 75 -30.67 -6.00 19.51
C ASP A 75 -31.55 -4.84 20.02
N ARG A 76 -32.84 -4.94 19.62
CA ARG A 76 -34.07 -4.47 20.28
C ARG A 76 -34.29 -2.98 20.53
#